data_AF-A0A5D2PV47-F1
#
_entry.id   AF-A0A5D2PV47-F1
#
_cell.length_a   1.000
_cell.length_b   1.000
_cell.length_c   1.000
_cell.angle_alpha   90.00
_cell.angle_beta   90.00
_cell.angle_gamma   90.00
#
_symmetry.space_group_name_H-M   'P 1'
#
loop_
_entity.id
_entity.type
_entity.pdbx_description
1 polymer ?
#
loop_
_entity_poly.entity_id
_entity_poly.type
_entity_poly.pdbx_seq_one_letter_code
_entity_poly.pdbx_strand_id
1 'polypeptide(L)'
;MRIPQMDAFQWHKIAAVSGIAALGLGTYGFHIFKPENPVYKEFGGLLTAGILSFSGSCYTAAYLEDRKYSALAPFGGLAFVAGWASLLF
;
A
#
# COMPACT_ATOMS: atom_id res chain seq x y z
N MET A 1 -25.38 5.12 -16.75
CA MET A 1 -25.18 4.89 -15.30
C MET A 1 -24.43 6.09 -14.72
N ARG A 2 -25.07 6.95 -13.92
CA ARG A 2 -24.41 8.09 -13.25
C ARG A 2 -23.92 7.60 -11.89
N ILE A 3 -22.61 7.41 -11.75
CA ILE A 3 -22.01 7.13 -10.44
C ILE A 3 -22.26 8.33 -9.51
N PRO A 4 -22.91 8.14 -8.36
CA PRO A 4 -23.09 9.23 -7.40
C PRO A 4 -21.72 9.79 -7.04
N GLN A 5 -21.53 11.10 -7.25
CA GLN A 5 -20.29 11.78 -6.90
C GLN A 5 -20.24 11.88 -5.38
N MET A 6 -19.35 11.11 -4.76
CA MET A 6 -19.11 11.18 -3.33
C MET A 6 -18.36 12.48 -3.03
N ASP A 7 -18.77 13.20 -1.98
CA ASP A 7 -18.06 14.39 -1.55
C ASP A 7 -16.67 14.06 -0.99
N ALA A 8 -15.80 15.07 -0.93
CA ALA A 8 -14.41 14.91 -0.51
C ALA A 8 -14.28 14.41 0.94
N PHE A 9 -15.24 14.72 1.80
CA PHE A 9 -15.24 14.30 3.20
C PHE A 9 -15.54 12.80 3.33
N GLN A 10 -16.51 12.31 2.56
CA GLN A 10 -16.85 10.89 2.47
C GLN A 10 -15.66 10.07 1.94
N TRP A 11 -14.96 10.58 0.92
CA TRP A 11 -13.74 9.97 0.39
C TRP A 11 -12.63 9.88 1.44
N HIS A 12 -12.38 10.97 2.17
CA HIS A 12 -11.36 11.01 3.21
C HIS A 12 -11.65 9.98 4.32
N LYS A 13 -12.92 9.86 4.75
CA LYS A 13 -13.30 8.88 5.77
C LYS A 13 -13.04 7.45 5.34
N ILE A 14 -13.41 7.10 4.10
CA ILE A 14 -13.22 5.74 3.58
C ILE A 14 -11.74 5.42 3.45
N ALA A 15 -10.95 6.34 2.89
CA ALA A 15 -9.51 6.17 2.76
C ALA A 15 -8.79 6.08 4.11
N ALA A 16 -9.21 6.88 5.10
CA ALA A 16 -8.66 6.83 6.45
C ALA A 16 -8.98 5.51 7.16
N VAL A 17 -10.24 5.05 7.09
CA VAL A 17 -10.66 3.79 7.71
C VAL A 17 -9.97 2.59 7.06
N SER A 18 -9.88 2.55 5.72
CA SER A 18 -9.18 1.47 5.02
C SER A 18 -7.68 1.47 5.31
N GLY A 19 -7.05 2.65 5.39
CA GLY A 19 -5.64 2.79 5.76
C GLY A 19 -5.35 2.30 7.18
N ILE A 20 -6.13 2.73 8.17
CA ILE A 20 -5.96 2.31 9.56
C ILE A 20 -6.20 0.79 9.70
N ALA A 21 -7.23 0.26 9.03
CA ALA A 21 -7.49 -1.18 9.04
C ALA A 21 -6.34 -1.99 8.43
N ALA A 22 -5.79 -1.54 7.29
CA ALA A 22 -4.64 -2.18 6.64
C ALA A 22 -3.39 -2.15 7.53
N LEU A 23 -3.11 -1.02 8.20
CA LEU A 23 -1.99 -0.91 9.14
C LEU A 23 -2.19 -1.79 10.38
N GLY A 24 -3.40 -1.84 10.93
CA GLY A 24 -3.72 -2.69 12.09
C GLY A 24 -3.56 -4.18 11.77
N LEU A 25 -4.10 -4.63 10.64
CA LEU A 25 -3.93 -6.01 10.17
C LEU A 25 -2.48 -6.33 9.82
N GLY A 26 -1.77 -5.40 9.19
CA GLY A 26 -0.37 -5.56 8.80
C GLY A 26 0.58 -5.67 10.01
N THR A 27 0.43 -4.77 11.00
CA THR A 27 1.25 -4.80 12.23
C THR A 27 0.91 -6.00 13.11
N TYR A 28 -0.37 -6.38 13.22
CA TYR A 28 -0.78 -7.60 13.92
C TYR A 28 -0.18 -8.85 13.27
N GLY A 29 -0.25 -8.93 11.93
CA GLY A 29 0.42 -9.96 11.15
C GLY A 29 1.92 -10.00 11.44
N PHE A 30 2.61 -8.86 11.40
CA PHE A 30 4.05 -8.81 11.65
C PHE A 30 4.46 -9.27 13.06
N HIS A 31 3.65 -8.98 14.09
CA HIS A 31 4.00 -9.30 15.48
C HIS A 31 3.62 -10.71 15.94
N ILE A 32 2.52 -11.28 15.41
CA ILE A 32 1.97 -12.56 15.91
C ILE A 32 2.12 -13.68 14.88
N PHE A 33 2.22 -13.36 13.59
CA PHE A 33 2.43 -14.35 12.56
C PHE A 33 3.89 -14.79 12.56
N LYS A 34 4.13 -16.04 12.97
CA LYS A 34 5.44 -16.68 12.94
C LYS A 34 5.42 -17.73 11.83
N PRO A 35 5.59 -17.34 10.56
CA PRO A 35 5.46 -18.26 9.44
C PRO A 35 6.61 -19.27 9.47
N GLU A 36 6.27 -20.56 9.34
CA GLU A 36 7.24 -21.64 9.18
C GLU A 36 7.86 -21.62 7.77
N ASN A 37 7.10 -21.16 6.77
CA ASN A 37 7.58 -21.02 5.39
C ASN A 37 8.16 -19.59 5.15
N PRO A 38 9.41 -19.46 4.67
CA PRO A 38 10.06 -18.16 4.43
C PRO A 38 9.34 -17.28 3.38
N VAL A 39 8.54 -17.86 2.49
CA VAL A 39 7.79 -17.13 1.44
C VAL A 39 6.91 -16.02 2.01
N TYR A 40 6.27 -16.25 3.16
CA TYR A 40 5.40 -15.24 3.79
C TYR A 40 6.15 -14.02 4.34
N LYS A 41 7.44 -14.20 4.66
CA LYS A 41 8.29 -13.12 5.14
C LYS A 41 8.71 -12.20 3.98
N GLU A 42 9.02 -12.80 2.83
CA GLU A 42 9.26 -12.06 1.58
C GLU A 42 7.99 -11.34 1.11
N PHE A 43 6.84 -12.03 1.12
CA PHE A 43 5.53 -11.43 0.84
C PHE A 43 5.28 -10.18 1.69
N GLY A 44 5.37 -10.31 3.01
CA GLY A 44 5.12 -9.19 3.93
C GLY A 44 6.06 -8.00 3.72
N GLY A 45 7.35 -8.29 3.47
CA GLY A 45 8.35 -7.27 3.19
C GLY A 45 8.09 -6.53 1.87
N LEU A 46 7.90 -7.26 0.77
CA LEU A 46 7.63 -6.71 -0.55
C LEU A 46 6.31 -5.92 -0.60
N LEU A 47 5.27 -6.44 0.05
CA LEU A 47 3.97 -5.77 0.12
C LEU A 47 4.05 -4.46 0.90
N THR A 48 4.71 -4.48 2.07
CA THR A 48 4.86 -3.28 2.92
C THR A 48 5.74 -2.24 2.23
N ALA A 49 6.90 -2.64 1.69
CA ALA A 49 7.79 -1.76 0.95
C ALA A 49 7.11 -1.18 -0.30
N GLY A 50 6.33 -1.99 -1.03
CA GLY A 50 5.58 -1.57 -2.20
C GLY A 50 4.51 -0.53 -1.88
N ILE A 51 3.68 -0.76 -0.84
CA ILE A 51 2.65 0.18 -0.40
C ILE A 51 3.29 1.51 0.06
N LEU A 52 4.33 1.45 0.90
CA LEU A 52 5.01 2.64 1.40
C LEU A 52 5.64 3.45 0.27
N SER A 53 6.33 2.79 -0.66
CA SER A 53 7.00 3.48 -1.77
C SER A 53 6.00 4.05 -2.77
N PHE A 54 4.94 3.31 -3.09
CA PHE A 54 3.88 3.75 -4.01
C PHE A 54 3.05 4.88 -3.40
N SER A 55 2.44 4.65 -2.24
CA SER A 55 1.60 5.66 -1.57
C SER A 55 2.42 6.86 -1.10
N GLY A 56 3.64 6.64 -0.61
CA GLY A 56 4.53 7.70 -0.13
C GLY A 56 4.94 8.64 -1.26
N SER A 57 5.34 8.10 -2.42
CA SER A 57 5.70 8.91 -3.60
C SER A 57 4.52 9.72 -4.15
N CYS A 58 3.30 9.15 -4.17
CA CYS A 58 2.09 9.89 -4.51
C CYS A 58 1.79 11.02 -3.52
N TYR A 59 1.96 10.78 -2.21
CA TYR A 59 1.72 11.81 -1.19
C TYR A 59 2.74 12.95 -1.27
N THR A 60 4.02 12.63 -1.49
CA THR A 60 5.06 13.66 -1.66
C THR A 60 4.85 14.46 -2.93
N ALA A 61 4.48 13.81 -4.04
CA ALA A 61 4.15 14.52 -5.28
C ALA A 61 2.94 15.46 -5.12
N ALA A 62 1.93 15.06 -4.34
CA ALA A 62 0.77 15.90 -4.05
C ALA A 62 1.10 17.06 -3.09
N TYR A 63 1.96 16.83 -2.09
CA TYR A 63 2.33 17.85 -1.11
C TYR A 63 3.33 18.88 -1.63
N LEU A 64 4.29 18.45 -2.45
CA LEU A 64 5.32 19.32 -3.04
C LEU A 64 4.90 19.89 -4.40
N GLU A 65 3.73 19.51 -4.91
CA GLU A 65 3.22 19.83 -6.26
C GLU A 65 4.22 19.51 -7.40
N ASP A 66 5.25 18.69 -7.13
CA ASP A 66 6.28 18.33 -8.09
C ASP A 66 6.08 16.88 -8.57
N ARG A 67 5.70 16.76 -9.85
CA ARG A 67 5.44 15.48 -10.52
C ARG A 67 6.67 14.57 -10.61
N LYS A 68 7.89 15.10 -10.43
CA LYS A 68 9.11 14.31 -10.48
C LYS A 68 9.13 13.20 -9.42
N TYR A 69 8.54 13.45 -8.25
CA TYR A 69 8.44 12.46 -7.17
C TYR A 69 7.44 11.34 -7.48
N SER A 70 6.45 11.58 -8.35
CA SER A 70 5.54 10.53 -8.82
C SER A 70 6.22 9.52 -9.72
N ALA A 71 7.40 9.83 -10.28
CA ALA A 71 8.16 8.89 -11.12
C ALA A 71 8.80 7.74 -10.33
N LEU A 72 8.83 7.82 -8.99
CA LEU A 72 9.22 6.71 -8.10
C LEU A 72 8.08 5.73 -7.80
N ALA A 73 6.82 6.11 -8.08
CA ALA A 73 5.66 5.24 -7.90
C ALA A 73 5.74 3.89 -8.66
N PRO A 74 6.26 3.80 -9.90
CA PRO A 74 6.38 2.53 -10.63
C PRO A 74 7.22 1.49 -9.89
N PHE A 75 8.29 1.90 -9.20
CA PHE A 75 9.11 0.98 -8.40
C PHE A 75 8.35 0.43 -7.19
N GLY A 76 7.56 1.27 -6.51
CA GLY A 76 6.67 0.81 -5.44
C GLY A 76 5.59 -0.15 -5.93
N GLY A 77 4.99 0.14 -7.09
CA GLY A 77 4.01 -0.74 -7.74
C GLY A 77 4.60 -2.10 -8.13
N LEU A 78 5.82 -2.12 -8.68
CA LEU A 78 6.52 -3.37 -9.01
C LEU A 78 6.83 -4.20 -7.77
N ALA A 79 7.31 -3.58 -6.68
CA ALA A 79 7.52 -4.26 -5.41
C ALA A 79 6.22 -4.83 -4.82
N PHE A 80 5.11 -4.10 -4.96
CA PHE A 80 3.79 -4.57 -4.53
C PHE A 80 3.31 -5.80 -5.33
N VAL A 81 3.46 -5.77 -6.66
CA VAL A 81 3.13 -6.92 -7.54
C VAL A 81 4.05 -8.10 -7.26
N ALA A 82 5.35 -7.87 -7.03
CA ALA A 82 6.30 -8.91 -6.63
C ALA A 82 5.92 -9.55 -5.30
N GLY A 83 5.38 -8.76 -4.36
CA GLY A 83 4.76 -9.27 -3.14
C GLY A 83 3.69 -10.30 -3.48
N TRP A 84 2.64 -9.93 -4.21
CA TRP A 84 1.59 -10.87 -4.63
C TRP A 84 2.11 -12.08 -5.42
N ALA A 85 3.09 -11.88 -6.31
CA ALA A 85 3.69 -12.95 -7.08
C ALA A 85 4.48 -13.95 -6.22
N SER A 86 5.07 -13.50 -5.10
CA SER A 86 5.81 -14.39 -4.19
C SER A 86 4.93 -15.48 -3.57
N LEU A 87 3.61 -15.28 -3.46
CA LEU A 87 2.68 -16.31 -2.97
C LEU A 87 2.40 -17.42 -3.98
N LEU A 88 2.78 -17.25 -5.25
CA LEU A 88 2.57 -18.26 -6.30
C LEU A 88 3.66 -19.34 -6.31
N PHE A 89 4.72 -19.20 -5.52
CA PHE A 89 5.89 -20.07 -5.50
C PHE A 89 6.27 -20.43 -4.06
#